data_AF-A0A4R7CVL7-F1
#
_entry.id   AF-A0A4R7CVL7-F1
#
_cell.length_a   1.000
_cell.length_b   1.000
_cell.length_c   1.000
_cell.angle_alpha   90.00
_cell.angle_beta   90.00
_cell.angle_gamma   90.00
#
_symmetry.space_group_name_H-M   'P 1'
#
loop_
_entity.id
_entity.type
_entity.pdbx_description
1 polymer ?
#
loop_
_entity_poly.entity_id
_entity_poly.type
_entity_poly.pdbx_seq_one_letter_code
_entity_poly.pdbx_strand_id
1 'polypeptide(L)'
;MRDLRTLFNAARNRYSDEDLGIIRIKHHPFRKYKVGTPPVRNKERFNTLKQIFSIEYCHTGHGSRAELAKDMYMLSFYLCGTNAGDLYNLSKQNFKDERIEYYRSKTTGRRKDKAFISILAVPEANDLLQKYVGSLKKRYSSIQCLNKALSKGMEQLCKMTGLKDTAFYWGRHSFANVARNDCRMTKDDVALALNHVDMGNRTTDVYLAKDWRIVDDVQGKVIAKFKRSREKCLKLLC
;
A
#
# COMPACT_ATOMS: atom_id res chain seq x y z
N MET A 1 3.17 19.85 -16.02
CA MET A 1 1.82 20.03 -16.60
C MET A 1 0.66 19.75 -15.64
N ARG A 2 0.71 18.71 -14.79
CA ARG A 2 -0.39 18.41 -13.86
C ARG A 2 -0.55 19.50 -12.78
N ASP A 3 0.54 19.98 -12.20
CA ASP A 3 0.49 21.02 -11.15
C ASP A 3 0.10 22.39 -11.70
N LEU A 4 0.57 22.75 -12.90
CA LEU A 4 0.15 23.97 -13.60
C LEU A 4 -1.36 23.96 -13.89
N ARG A 5 -1.92 22.82 -14.30
CA ARG A 5 -3.37 22.65 -14.47
C ARG A 5 -4.12 22.83 -13.15
N THR A 6 -3.61 22.26 -12.06
CA THR A 6 -4.21 22.39 -10.73
C THR A 6 -4.23 23.85 -10.28
N LEU A 7 -3.10 24.55 -10.40
CA LEU A 7 -3.00 25.98 -10.09
C LEU A 7 -3.96 26.81 -10.95
N PHE A 8 -4.03 26.53 -12.25
CA PHE A 8 -4.91 27.22 -13.17
C PHE A 8 -6.39 27.04 -12.83
N ASN A 9 -6.80 25.81 -12.49
CA ASN A 9 -8.16 25.53 -12.06
C ASN A 9 -8.48 26.21 -10.73
N ALA A 10 -7.54 26.23 -9.78
CA ALA A 10 -7.71 26.94 -8.51
C ALA A 10 -7.87 28.46 -8.71
N ALA A 11 -7.08 29.06 -9.60
CA ALA A 11 -7.22 30.46 -9.97
C ALA A 11 -8.58 30.73 -10.63
N ARG A 12 -9.03 29.88 -11.56
CA ARG A 12 -10.37 29.99 -12.17
C ARG A 12 -11.47 29.95 -11.13
N ASN A 13 -11.46 28.97 -10.23
CA ASN A 13 -12.49 28.84 -9.20
C ASN A 13 -12.48 30.00 -8.18
N ARG A 14 -11.32 30.63 -7.97
CA ARG A 14 -11.18 31.75 -7.03
C ARG A 14 -11.62 33.09 -7.62
N TYR A 15 -11.37 33.30 -8.92
CA TYR A 15 -11.52 34.61 -9.56
C TYR A 15 -12.63 34.67 -10.60
N SER A 16 -13.16 33.53 -11.04
CA SER A 16 -14.35 33.45 -11.88
C SER A 16 -15.49 32.82 -11.07
N ASP A 17 -16.68 33.41 -11.19
CA ASP A 17 -17.94 32.89 -10.68
C ASP A 17 -18.87 32.71 -11.89
N GLU A 18 -19.04 31.48 -12.33
CA GLU A 18 -19.81 31.16 -13.54
C GLU A 18 -21.33 31.32 -13.31
N ASP A 19 -21.80 31.14 -12.06
CA ASP A 19 -23.22 31.28 -11.69
C ASP A 19 -23.65 32.76 -11.68
N LEU A 20 -22.74 33.66 -11.35
CA LEU A 20 -22.93 35.11 -11.45
C LEU A 20 -22.46 35.71 -12.79
N GLY A 21 -22.01 34.88 -13.74
CA GLY A 21 -21.51 35.32 -15.05
C GLY A 21 -20.16 36.07 -15.02
N ILE A 22 -19.45 36.06 -13.89
CA ILE A 22 -18.17 36.73 -13.71
C ILE A 22 -17.05 35.82 -14.22
N ILE A 23 -16.59 36.03 -15.46
CA ILE A 23 -15.50 35.23 -16.05
C ILE A 23 -14.25 36.08 -16.20
N ARG A 24 -13.33 36.02 -15.22
CA ARG A 24 -12.05 36.76 -15.26
C ARG A 24 -10.95 36.03 -16.04
N ILE A 25 -10.96 34.69 -16.00
CA ILE A 25 -10.00 33.85 -16.73
C ILE A 25 -10.75 33.13 -17.85
N LYS A 26 -10.73 33.72 -19.04
CA LYS A 26 -11.53 33.29 -20.20
C LYS A 26 -11.00 32.03 -20.89
N HIS A 27 -9.69 31.87 -20.98
CA HIS A 27 -9.08 30.76 -21.72
C HIS A 27 -8.83 29.55 -20.82
N HIS A 28 -9.10 28.33 -21.30
CA HIS A 28 -8.74 27.09 -20.60
C HIS A 28 -7.79 26.25 -21.45
N PRO A 29 -6.47 26.50 -21.40
CA PRO A 29 -5.50 25.83 -22.28
C PRO A 29 -5.44 24.31 -22.05
N PHE A 30 -5.90 23.84 -20.89
CA PHE A 30 -5.95 22.43 -20.53
C PHE A 30 -7.19 21.67 -21.03
N ARG A 31 -8.15 22.36 -21.66
CA ARG A 31 -9.30 21.72 -22.33
C ARG A 31 -8.86 20.92 -23.55
N LYS A 32 -7.93 21.49 -24.33
CA LYS A 32 -7.34 20.85 -25.52
C LYS A 32 -6.15 19.96 -25.17
N TYR A 33 -5.33 20.36 -24.19
CA TYR A 33 -4.18 19.57 -23.76
C TYR A 33 -4.60 18.36 -22.90
N LYS A 34 -4.58 17.17 -23.49
CA LYS A 34 -4.68 15.90 -22.74
C LYS A 34 -3.26 15.51 -22.29
N VAL A 35 -3.07 15.31 -20.98
CA VAL A 35 -1.82 14.68 -20.50
C VAL A 35 -1.74 13.32 -21.15
N GLY A 36 -0.64 13.03 -21.86
CA GLY A 36 -0.46 11.77 -22.56
C GLY A 36 -0.73 10.58 -21.65
N THR A 37 -1.36 9.54 -22.21
CA THR A 37 -1.54 8.27 -21.50
C THR A 37 -0.16 7.76 -21.09
N PRO A 38 0.06 7.36 -19.82
CA PRO A 38 1.31 6.73 -19.43
C PRO A 38 1.58 5.55 -20.37
N PRO A 39 2.84 5.34 -20.80
CA PRO A 39 3.17 4.19 -21.64
C PRO A 39 2.71 2.91 -20.94
N VAL A 40 2.24 1.95 -21.74
CA VAL A 40 1.86 0.61 -21.24
C VAL A 40 3.06 0.06 -20.48
N ARG A 41 2.88 -0.24 -19.20
CA ARG A 41 3.95 -0.78 -18.36
C ARG A 41 4.04 -2.28 -18.64
N ASN A 42 5.03 -2.68 -19.44
CA ASN A 42 5.23 -4.07 -19.86
C ASN A 42 5.81 -4.98 -18.77
N LYS A 43 6.17 -4.45 -17.59
CA LYS A 43 6.79 -5.24 -16.51
C LYS A 43 5.85 -5.36 -15.31
N GLU A 44 5.59 -6.60 -14.92
CA GLU A 44 4.91 -6.95 -13.68
C GLU A 44 5.70 -6.41 -12.48
N ARG A 45 4.99 -5.81 -11.52
CA ARG A 45 5.58 -5.16 -10.33
C ARG A 45 5.11 -5.83 -9.05
N PHE A 46 5.17 -7.15 -9.02
CA PHE A 46 4.88 -7.97 -7.86
C PHE A 46 5.91 -9.10 -7.78
N ASN A 47 6.05 -9.68 -6.60
CA ASN A 47 6.82 -10.89 -6.39
C ASN A 47 5.87 -12.09 -6.30
N THR A 48 6.25 -13.20 -6.92
CA THR A 48 5.54 -14.48 -6.72
C THR A 48 5.74 -14.98 -5.29
N LEU A 49 4.90 -15.92 -4.83
CA LEU A 49 5.06 -16.50 -3.49
C LEU A 49 6.45 -17.11 -3.27
N LYS A 50 7.02 -17.77 -4.29
CA LYS A 50 8.40 -18.29 -4.24
C LYS A 50 9.42 -17.18 -3.97
N GLN A 51 9.30 -16.06 -4.67
CA GLN A 51 10.19 -14.90 -4.48
C GLN A 51 9.97 -14.24 -3.11
N ILE A 52 8.73 -14.20 -2.61
CA ILE A 52 8.45 -13.72 -1.25
C ILE A 52 9.14 -14.62 -0.21
N PHE A 53 9.09 -15.94 -0.38
CA PHE A 53 9.82 -16.86 0.51
C PHE A 53 11.33 -16.63 0.46
N SER A 54 11.91 -16.38 -0.73
CA SER A 54 13.32 -16.00 -0.84
C SER A 54 13.65 -14.74 -0.05
N ILE A 55 12.73 -13.76 0.01
CA ILE A 55 12.90 -12.55 0.83
C ILE A 55 12.75 -12.88 2.32
N GLU A 56 11.69 -13.59 2.71
CA GLU A 56 11.38 -13.95 4.11
C GLU A 56 12.52 -14.73 4.77
N TYR A 57 13.03 -15.76 4.07
CA TYR A 57 14.10 -16.62 4.56
C TYR A 57 15.51 -16.08 4.32
N CYS A 58 15.64 -14.91 3.68
CA CYS A 58 16.94 -14.28 3.51
C CYS A 58 17.56 -13.99 4.88
N HIS A 59 18.72 -14.59 5.14
CA HIS A 59 19.52 -14.26 6.30
C HIS A 59 20.08 -12.85 6.14
N THR A 60 19.81 -11.97 7.11
CA THR A 60 20.20 -10.56 7.06
C THR A 60 20.89 -10.19 8.37
N GLY A 61 21.94 -9.39 8.31
CA GLY A 61 22.61 -8.89 9.52
C GLY A 61 21.66 -8.08 10.39
N HIS A 62 21.71 -8.30 11.70
CA HIS A 62 20.88 -7.60 12.68
C HIS A 62 21.07 -6.08 12.61
N GLY A 63 19.98 -5.32 12.61
CA GLY A 63 19.98 -3.86 12.51
C GLY A 63 20.28 -3.32 11.11
N SER A 64 20.59 -4.17 10.13
CA SER A 64 20.94 -3.75 8.77
C SER A 64 19.76 -3.14 8.00
N ARG A 65 20.06 -2.46 6.89
CA ARG A 65 19.04 -1.96 5.97
C ARG A 65 18.32 -3.11 5.25
N ALA A 66 19.02 -4.20 4.94
CA ALA A 66 18.43 -5.40 4.36
C ALA A 66 17.38 -6.03 5.30
N GLU A 67 17.71 -6.16 6.59
CA GLU A 67 16.76 -6.64 7.60
C GLU A 67 15.52 -5.75 7.67
N LEU A 68 15.72 -4.42 7.80
CA LEU A 68 14.60 -3.47 7.81
C LEU A 68 13.72 -3.59 6.56
N ALA A 69 14.33 -3.69 5.38
CA ALA A 69 13.57 -3.79 4.13
C ALA A 69 12.79 -5.10 4.03
N LYS A 70 13.38 -6.21 4.48
CA LYS A 70 12.72 -7.52 4.56
C LYS A 70 11.51 -7.45 5.48
N ASP A 71 11.73 -7.00 6.71
CA ASP A 71 10.70 -6.96 7.74
C ASP A 71 9.55 -6.03 7.35
N MET A 72 9.86 -4.84 6.79
CA MET A 72 8.83 -3.91 6.31
C MET A 72 8.08 -4.46 5.10
N TYR A 73 8.77 -5.13 4.17
CA TYR A 73 8.12 -5.80 3.04
C TYR A 73 7.13 -6.86 3.52
N MET A 74 7.54 -7.70 4.49
CA MET A 74 6.69 -8.73 5.06
C MET A 74 5.50 -8.14 5.83
N LEU A 75 5.70 -7.09 6.64
CA LEU A 75 4.58 -6.35 7.25
C LEU A 75 3.61 -5.78 6.22
N SER A 76 4.11 -5.20 5.13
CA SER A 76 3.26 -4.73 4.04
C SER A 76 2.42 -5.87 3.49
N PHE A 77 3.03 -7.02 3.21
CA PHE A 77 2.32 -8.19 2.68
C PHE A 77 1.28 -8.76 3.67
N TYR A 78 1.64 -8.93 4.94
CA TYR A 78 0.76 -9.49 5.97
C TYR A 78 -0.42 -8.59 6.33
N LEU A 79 -0.24 -7.28 6.26
CA LEU A 79 -1.23 -6.28 6.63
C LEU A 79 -1.86 -5.63 5.40
N CYS A 80 -2.41 -6.45 4.50
CA CYS A 80 -3.19 -6.02 3.33
C CYS A 80 -2.51 -4.98 2.44
N GLY A 81 -1.19 -5.08 2.25
CA GLY A 81 -0.44 -4.14 1.43
C GLY A 81 -0.29 -2.76 2.06
N THR A 82 -0.23 -2.65 3.39
CA THR A 82 -0.02 -1.37 4.10
C THR A 82 1.24 -0.67 3.59
N ASN A 83 1.17 0.64 3.34
CA ASN A 83 2.30 1.40 2.78
C ASN A 83 3.32 1.78 3.87
N ALA A 84 4.56 2.06 3.47
CA ALA A 84 5.61 2.52 4.37
C ALA A 84 5.23 3.76 5.17
N GLY A 85 4.49 4.71 4.55
CA GLY A 85 4.02 5.91 5.24
C GLY A 85 3.03 5.62 6.35
N ASP A 86 2.20 4.61 6.16
CA ASP A 86 1.22 4.19 7.17
C ASP A 86 1.93 3.40 8.28
N LEU A 87 2.79 2.43 7.93
CA LEU A 87 3.64 1.70 8.89
C LEU A 87 4.50 2.63 9.75
N TYR A 88 5.09 3.66 9.14
CA TYR A 88 5.88 4.68 9.83
C TYR A 88 5.07 5.46 10.88
N ASN A 89 3.78 5.64 10.64
CA ASN A 89 2.88 6.38 11.51
C ASN A 89 2.18 5.51 12.56
N LEU A 90 2.24 4.18 12.44
CA LEU A 90 1.64 3.28 13.42
C LEU A 90 2.27 3.45 14.81
N SER A 91 1.38 3.50 15.80
CA SER A 91 1.71 3.59 17.22
C SER A 91 0.88 2.57 18.01
N LYS A 92 1.21 2.36 19.28
CA LYS A 92 0.45 1.46 20.17
C LYS A 92 -1.02 1.86 20.30
N GLN A 93 -1.35 3.14 20.15
CA GLN A 93 -2.74 3.64 20.24
C GLN A 93 -3.62 3.17 19.08
N ASN A 94 -3.02 2.74 17.96
CA ASN A 94 -3.73 2.21 16.81
C ASN A 94 -4.24 0.78 17.03
N PHE A 95 -3.80 0.10 18.10
CA PHE A 95 -4.25 -1.25 18.41
C PHE A 95 -5.58 -1.19 19.16
N LYS A 96 -6.57 -1.94 18.65
CA LYS A 96 -7.89 -2.14 19.24
C LYS A 96 -8.16 -3.64 19.22
N ASP A 97 -7.99 -4.28 20.37
CA ASP A 97 -8.01 -5.73 20.51
C ASP A 97 -7.04 -6.40 19.53
N GLU A 98 -7.55 -7.22 18.63
CA GLU A 98 -6.80 -7.94 17.59
C GLU A 98 -6.61 -7.14 16.29
N ARG A 99 -6.96 -5.86 16.27
CA ARG A 99 -6.98 -5.02 15.07
C ARG A 99 -6.03 -3.83 15.14
N ILE A 100 -5.60 -3.39 13.97
CA ILE A 100 -4.86 -2.15 13.75
C ILE A 100 -5.75 -1.20 12.98
N GLU A 101 -6.08 -0.07 13.62
CA GLU A 101 -6.97 0.95 13.08
C GLU A 101 -6.20 2.25 12.81
N TYR A 102 -6.30 2.73 11.58
CA TYR A 102 -5.61 3.95 11.18
C TYR A 102 -6.26 4.62 9.96
N TYR A 103 -5.89 5.88 9.74
CA TYR A 103 -6.28 6.65 8.57
C TYR A 103 -5.15 6.65 7.55
N ARG A 104 -5.43 6.21 6.32
CA ARG A 104 -4.40 6.09 5.28
C ARG A 104 -3.83 7.45 4.89
N SER A 105 -2.55 7.65 5.16
CA SER A 105 -1.81 8.91 5.08
C SER A 105 -1.93 9.58 3.70
N LYS A 106 -1.88 8.77 2.62
CA LYS A 106 -1.93 9.28 1.24
C LYS A 106 -3.25 9.99 0.89
N THR A 107 -4.34 9.60 1.54
CA THR A 107 -5.70 9.98 1.11
C THR A 107 -6.56 10.58 2.21
N THR A 108 -6.09 10.55 3.46
CA THR A 108 -6.87 10.99 4.63
C THR A 108 -7.36 12.43 4.53
N GLY A 109 -6.52 13.36 4.07
CA GLY A 109 -6.91 14.78 3.93
C GLY A 109 -7.84 15.11 2.75
N ARG A 110 -8.22 14.12 1.93
CA ARG A 110 -9.06 14.34 0.72
C ARG A 110 -10.36 13.55 0.72
N ARG A 111 -10.46 12.48 1.51
CA ARG A 111 -11.65 11.62 1.55
C ARG A 111 -12.55 12.03 2.71
N LYS A 112 -13.86 12.01 2.49
CA LYS A 112 -14.86 12.30 3.54
C LYS A 112 -14.76 11.33 4.73
N ASP A 113 -14.53 10.06 4.44
CA ASP A 113 -14.32 9.00 5.45
C ASP A 113 -12.90 9.00 6.08
N LYS A 114 -12.11 10.06 5.83
CA LYS A 114 -10.71 10.22 6.24
C LYS A 114 -9.80 9.06 5.82
N ALA A 115 -10.22 8.22 4.88
CA ALA A 115 -9.52 6.99 4.50
C ALA A 115 -9.28 6.02 5.69
N PHE A 116 -10.23 5.94 6.62
CA PHE A 116 -10.17 4.98 7.72
C PHE A 116 -10.11 3.53 7.22
N ILE A 117 -9.27 2.71 7.86
CA ILE A 117 -9.19 1.26 7.68
C ILE A 117 -8.93 0.56 9.01
N SER A 118 -9.52 -0.62 9.17
CA SER A 118 -9.33 -1.53 10.31
C SER A 118 -8.90 -2.90 9.76
N ILE A 119 -7.72 -3.39 10.16
CA ILE A 119 -7.09 -4.62 9.62
C ILE A 119 -6.74 -5.55 10.79
N LEU A 120 -6.86 -6.87 10.62
CA LEU A 120 -6.39 -7.83 11.63
C LEU A 120 -4.86 -7.79 11.77
N ALA A 121 -4.40 -7.76 13.02
CA ALA A 121 -3.03 -8.06 13.39
C ALA A 121 -2.83 -9.58 13.36
N VAL A 122 -2.61 -10.12 12.16
CA VAL A 122 -2.43 -11.56 11.97
C VAL A 122 -1.20 -12.07 12.72
N PRO A 123 -1.21 -13.33 13.21
CA PRO A 123 -0.10 -13.88 13.99
C PRO A 123 1.27 -13.76 13.32
N GLU A 124 1.33 -13.88 11.99
CA GLU A 124 2.56 -13.77 11.19
C GLU A 124 3.21 -12.39 11.26
N ALA A 125 2.43 -11.37 11.60
CA ALA A 125 2.90 -9.99 11.72
C ALA A 125 3.33 -9.63 13.15
N ASN A 126 2.98 -10.42 14.17
CA ASN A 126 3.10 -10.02 15.58
C ASN A 126 4.52 -9.61 15.99
N ASP A 127 5.52 -10.45 15.70
CA ASP A 127 6.91 -10.18 16.05
C ASP A 127 7.42 -8.89 15.39
N LEU A 128 7.05 -8.68 14.12
CA LEU A 128 7.44 -7.51 13.35
C LEU A 128 6.70 -6.25 13.84
N LEU A 129 5.43 -6.37 14.20
CA LEU A 129 4.65 -5.29 14.80
C LEU A 129 5.27 -4.86 16.13
N GLN A 130 5.61 -5.82 17.00
CA GLN A 130 6.26 -5.56 18.28
C GLN A 130 7.61 -4.85 18.09
N LYS A 131 8.39 -5.26 17.08
CA LYS A 131 9.71 -4.69 16.77
C LYS A 131 9.63 -3.25 16.25
N TYR A 132 8.65 -2.92 15.40
CA TYR A 132 8.67 -1.69 14.60
C TYR A 132 7.64 -0.62 14.98
N VAL A 133 6.49 -0.99 15.55
CA VAL A 133 5.45 -0.02 15.91
C VAL A 133 5.99 0.97 16.95
N GLY A 134 5.89 2.26 16.64
CA GLY A 134 6.40 3.34 17.50
C GLY A 134 7.94 3.46 17.58
N SER A 135 8.71 2.55 16.98
CA SER A 135 10.19 2.61 16.97
C SER A 135 10.73 3.26 15.70
N LEU A 136 10.02 3.17 14.57
CA LEU A 136 10.46 3.74 13.29
C LEU A 136 10.70 5.26 13.35
N LYS A 137 9.85 6.01 14.05
CA LYS A 137 10.00 7.47 14.24
C LYS A 137 11.20 7.86 15.10
N LYS A 138 11.68 6.95 15.96
CA LYS A 138 12.91 7.15 16.75
C LYS A 138 14.16 6.99 15.89
N ARG A 139 14.09 6.13 14.87
CA ARG A 139 15.21 5.81 13.96
C ARG A 139 15.28 6.70 12.72
N TYR A 140 14.13 7.18 12.25
CA TYR A 140 14.02 7.99 11.03
C TYR A 140 13.22 9.27 11.29
N SER A 141 13.86 10.42 11.08
CA SER A 141 13.24 11.75 11.28
C SER A 141 12.10 12.06 10.31
N SER A 142 12.01 11.33 9.18
CA SER A 142 10.93 11.49 8.21
C SER A 142 10.64 10.19 7.44
N ILE A 143 9.47 10.14 6.82
CA ILE A 143 9.11 9.04 5.89
C ILE A 143 10.04 8.99 4.67
N GLN A 144 10.60 10.13 4.23
CA GLN A 144 11.56 10.19 3.14
C GLN A 144 12.88 9.49 3.53
N CYS A 145 13.34 9.69 4.76
CA CYS A 145 14.51 8.99 5.30
C CYS A 145 14.27 7.48 5.39
N LEU A 146 13.08 7.05 5.88
CA LEU A 146 12.71 5.63 5.89
C LEU A 146 12.67 5.06 4.46
N ASN A 147 12.03 5.73 3.51
CA ASN A 147 11.95 5.27 2.13
C ASN A 147 13.34 5.10 1.50
N LYS A 148 14.27 6.02 1.76
CA LYS A 148 15.67 5.89 1.29
C LYS A 148 16.36 4.67 1.90
N ALA A 149 16.14 4.41 3.19
CA ALA A 149 16.67 3.22 3.86
C ALA A 149 16.07 1.93 3.28
N LEU A 150 14.75 1.90 3.04
CA LEU A 150 14.06 0.78 2.41
C LEU A 150 14.57 0.52 1.00
N SER A 151 14.69 1.54 0.14
CA SER A 151 15.23 1.38 -1.21
C SER A 151 16.62 0.74 -1.19
N LYS A 152 17.51 1.20 -0.30
CA LYS A 152 18.85 0.62 -0.15
C LYS A 152 18.83 -0.78 0.43
N GLY A 153 17.93 -1.09 1.35
CA GLY A 153 17.75 -2.45 1.85
C GLY A 153 17.20 -3.41 0.79
N MET A 154 16.26 -2.98 -0.05
CA MET A 154 15.76 -3.80 -1.16
C MET A 154 16.84 -4.08 -2.21
N GLU A 155 17.69 -3.09 -2.52
CA GLU A 155 18.88 -3.31 -3.38
C GLU A 155 19.81 -4.38 -2.80
N GLN A 156 20.01 -4.39 -1.47
CA GLN A 156 20.81 -5.42 -0.78
C GLN A 156 20.12 -6.78 -0.85
N LEU A 157 18.81 -6.86 -0.58
CA LEU A 157 18.05 -8.11 -0.67
C LEU A 157 18.08 -8.71 -2.06
N CYS A 158 17.96 -7.91 -3.13
CA CYS A 158 18.09 -8.41 -4.51
C CYS A 158 19.43 -9.14 -4.71
N LYS A 159 20.53 -8.54 -4.24
CA LYS A 159 21.87 -9.14 -4.34
C LYS A 159 21.98 -10.45 -3.54
N MET A 160 21.41 -10.49 -2.34
CA MET A 160 21.48 -11.65 -1.44
C MET A 160 20.60 -12.81 -1.91
N THR A 161 19.46 -12.52 -2.53
CA THR A 161 18.47 -13.51 -2.97
C THR A 161 18.60 -13.91 -4.44
N GLY A 162 19.43 -13.21 -5.21
CA GLY A 162 19.53 -13.39 -6.67
C GLY A 162 18.33 -12.86 -7.45
N LEU A 163 17.40 -12.14 -6.81
CA LEU A 163 16.26 -11.54 -7.49
C LEU A 163 16.70 -10.40 -8.41
N LYS A 164 16.25 -10.42 -9.67
CA LYS A 164 16.54 -9.37 -10.67
C LYS A 164 16.13 -7.98 -10.19
N ASP A 165 14.91 -7.87 -9.66
CA ASP A 165 14.42 -6.68 -9.01
C ASP A 165 13.29 -6.97 -8.02
N THR A 166 13.24 -6.14 -7.00
CA THR A 166 12.11 -6.00 -6.10
C THR A 166 12.18 -4.62 -5.46
N ALA A 167 11.03 -4.13 -5.00
CA ALA A 167 10.94 -2.89 -4.25
C ALA A 167 9.92 -3.06 -3.13
N PHE A 168 10.02 -2.24 -2.09
CA PHE A 168 9.09 -2.29 -0.95
C PHE A 168 7.62 -2.27 -1.40
N TYR A 169 7.28 -1.40 -2.37
CA TYR A 169 5.89 -1.25 -2.86
C TYR A 169 5.37 -2.50 -3.58
N TRP A 170 6.26 -3.43 -3.97
CA TRP A 170 5.85 -4.69 -4.57
C TRP A 170 5.16 -5.59 -3.55
N GLY A 171 5.42 -5.48 -2.24
CA GLY A 171 4.71 -6.26 -1.22
C GLY A 171 3.19 -6.07 -1.29
N ARG A 172 2.75 -4.81 -1.46
CA ARG A 172 1.35 -4.47 -1.71
C ARG A 172 0.80 -5.05 -3.01
N HIS A 173 1.58 -5.00 -4.08
CA HIS A 173 1.17 -5.58 -5.36
C HIS A 173 1.11 -7.11 -5.31
N SER A 174 2.05 -7.75 -4.62
CA SER A 174 2.06 -9.19 -4.38
C SER A 174 0.85 -9.63 -3.58
N PHE A 175 0.51 -8.93 -2.48
CA PHE A 175 -0.73 -9.17 -1.72
C PHE A 175 -1.96 -9.11 -2.64
N ALA A 176 -2.10 -8.02 -3.39
CA ALA A 176 -3.24 -7.83 -4.30
C ALA A 176 -3.29 -8.90 -5.41
N ASN A 177 -2.14 -9.26 -5.96
CA ASN A 177 -2.02 -10.27 -7.00
C ASN A 177 -2.39 -11.66 -6.49
N VAL A 178 -1.90 -12.06 -5.31
CA VAL A 178 -2.26 -13.33 -4.67
C VAL A 178 -3.74 -13.35 -4.31
N ALA A 179 -4.27 -12.27 -3.74
CA ALA A 179 -5.70 -12.15 -3.41
C ALA A 179 -6.59 -12.37 -4.64
N ARG A 180 -6.26 -11.69 -5.76
CA ARG A 180 -7.07 -11.78 -6.98
C ARG A 180 -6.88 -13.10 -7.72
N ASN A 181 -5.63 -13.46 -8.01
CA ASN A 181 -5.33 -14.53 -8.97
C ASN A 181 -5.27 -15.91 -8.31
N ASP A 182 -4.79 -15.99 -7.07
CA ASP A 182 -4.65 -17.28 -6.37
C ASP A 182 -5.84 -17.56 -5.45
N CYS A 183 -6.43 -16.52 -4.85
CA CYS A 183 -7.53 -16.64 -3.89
C CYS A 183 -8.91 -16.32 -4.50
N ARG A 184 -8.94 -15.90 -5.78
CA ARG A 184 -10.16 -15.59 -6.55
C ARG A 184 -11.06 -14.51 -5.92
N MET A 185 -10.50 -13.62 -5.09
CA MET A 185 -11.24 -12.48 -4.53
C MET A 185 -11.63 -11.49 -5.64
N THR A 186 -12.77 -10.83 -5.49
CA THR A 186 -13.22 -9.85 -6.49
C THR A 186 -12.28 -8.64 -6.53
N LYS A 187 -12.29 -7.89 -7.63
CA LYS A 187 -11.48 -6.67 -7.71
C LYS A 187 -11.92 -5.64 -6.67
N ASP A 188 -13.20 -5.64 -6.31
CA ASP A 188 -13.78 -4.69 -5.36
C ASP A 188 -13.39 -5.04 -3.93
N ASP A 189 -13.42 -6.32 -3.54
CA ASP A 189 -12.93 -6.76 -2.22
C ASP A 189 -11.43 -6.48 -2.07
N VAL A 190 -10.65 -6.74 -3.12
CA VAL A 190 -9.21 -6.44 -3.13
C VAL A 190 -8.98 -4.92 -3.05
N ALA A 191 -9.79 -4.12 -3.75
CA ALA A 191 -9.72 -2.66 -3.67
C ALA A 191 -10.06 -2.16 -2.26
N LEU A 192 -11.07 -2.74 -1.61
CA LEU A 192 -11.46 -2.44 -0.23
C LEU A 192 -10.33 -2.78 0.76
N ALA A 193 -9.74 -3.97 0.66
CA ALA A 193 -8.60 -4.40 1.49
C ALA A 193 -7.37 -3.49 1.31
N LEU A 194 -7.17 -2.97 0.09
CA LEU A 194 -6.13 -1.99 -0.20
C LEU A 194 -6.51 -0.56 0.22
N ASN A 195 -7.70 -0.33 0.76
CA ASN A 195 -8.26 0.99 1.08
C ASN A 195 -8.26 1.95 -0.13
N HIS A 196 -8.61 1.43 -1.30
CA HIS A 196 -8.88 2.23 -2.49
C HIS A 196 -10.29 2.83 -2.43
N VAL A 197 -10.49 3.90 -3.21
CA VAL A 197 -11.83 4.48 -3.41
C VAL A 197 -12.37 3.86 -4.69
N ASP A 198 -13.59 3.32 -4.66
CA ASP A 198 -14.28 2.98 -5.89
C ASP A 198 -14.66 4.29 -6.62
N MET A 199 -14.10 4.45 -7.82
CA MET A 199 -14.34 5.65 -8.63
C MET A 199 -15.62 5.54 -9.45
N GLY A 200 -16.17 4.32 -9.62
CA GLY A 200 -17.35 4.00 -10.43
C GLY A 200 -18.67 4.10 -9.67
N ASN A 201 -18.72 3.67 -8.40
CA ASN A 201 -19.97 3.60 -7.61
C ASN A 201 -20.04 4.59 -6.44
N ARG A 202 -19.47 5.80 -6.60
CA ARG A 202 -19.42 6.83 -5.55
C ARG A 202 -20.77 7.18 -4.90
N THR A 203 -21.87 6.97 -5.62
CA THR A 203 -23.23 7.26 -5.14
C THR A 203 -23.78 6.12 -4.25
N THR A 204 -23.45 4.87 -4.57
CA THR A 204 -23.90 3.68 -3.84
C THR A 204 -23.14 3.49 -2.53
N ASP A 205 -21.84 3.81 -2.53
CA ASP A 205 -20.96 3.69 -1.35
C ASP A 205 -21.39 4.57 -0.16
N VAL A 206 -22.20 5.62 -0.38
CA VAL A 206 -22.69 6.49 0.70
C VAL A 206 -23.73 5.78 1.58
N TYR A 207 -24.42 4.76 1.04
CA TYR A 207 -25.54 4.10 1.70
C TYR A 207 -25.19 2.76 2.35
N LEU A 208 -23.96 2.25 2.14
CA LEU A 208 -23.52 0.97 2.67
C LEU A 208 -22.58 1.17 3.86
N ALA A 209 -22.90 0.53 4.99
CA ALA A 209 -21.99 0.46 6.12
C ALA A 209 -20.75 -0.34 5.73
N LYS A 210 -19.56 0.15 6.08
CA LYS A 210 -18.33 -0.60 5.85
C LYS A 210 -18.31 -1.84 6.71
N ASP A 211 -18.14 -3.00 6.07
CA ASP A 211 -17.93 -4.27 6.72
C ASP A 211 -16.44 -4.67 6.61
N TRP A 212 -15.72 -4.60 7.73
CA TRP A 212 -14.31 -4.98 7.77
C TRP A 212 -14.10 -6.49 7.64
N ARG A 213 -15.14 -7.31 7.80
CA ARG A 213 -15.05 -8.77 7.59
C ARG A 213 -14.70 -9.12 6.15
N ILE A 214 -15.07 -8.27 5.18
CA ILE A 214 -14.66 -8.43 3.78
C ILE A 214 -13.13 -8.30 3.65
N VAL A 215 -12.53 -7.34 4.35
CA VAL A 215 -11.06 -7.19 4.39
C VAL A 215 -10.42 -8.39 5.07
N ASP A 216 -11.03 -8.87 6.16
CA ASP A 216 -10.57 -10.03 6.92
C ASP A 216 -10.62 -11.30 6.07
N ASP A 217 -11.67 -11.51 5.27
CA ASP A 217 -11.79 -12.64 4.34
C ASP A 217 -10.70 -12.61 3.25
N VAL A 218 -10.43 -11.43 2.68
CA VAL A 218 -9.34 -11.25 1.71
C VAL A 218 -8.00 -11.58 2.37
N GLN A 219 -7.73 -10.99 3.54
CA GLN A 219 -6.48 -11.19 4.29
C GLN A 219 -6.30 -12.65 4.65
N GLY A 220 -7.30 -13.27 5.28
CA GLY A 220 -7.30 -14.65 5.74
C GLY A 220 -7.03 -15.63 4.60
N LYS A 221 -7.67 -15.46 3.43
CA LYS A 221 -7.40 -16.30 2.25
C LYS A 221 -5.97 -16.15 1.73
N VAL A 222 -5.44 -14.93 1.68
CA VAL A 222 -4.04 -14.68 1.27
C VAL A 222 -3.06 -15.32 2.24
N ILE A 223 -3.26 -15.15 3.55
CA ILE A 223 -2.39 -15.73 4.58
C ILE A 223 -2.48 -17.26 4.58
N ALA A 224 -3.67 -17.85 4.43
CA ALA A 224 -3.84 -19.29 4.32
C ALA A 224 -3.14 -19.84 3.05
N LYS A 225 -3.28 -19.16 1.91
CA LYS A 225 -2.58 -19.51 0.66
C LYS A 225 -1.07 -19.42 0.83
N PHE A 226 -0.57 -18.37 1.48
CA PHE A 226 0.84 -18.18 1.79
C PHE A 226 1.37 -19.35 2.63
N LYS A 227 0.72 -19.69 3.75
CA LYS A 227 1.09 -20.82 4.62
C LYS A 227 1.13 -22.16 3.89
N ARG A 228 0.05 -22.49 3.17
CA ARG A 228 -0.03 -23.74 2.40
C ARG A 228 1.08 -23.84 1.35
N SER A 229 1.45 -22.71 0.74
CA SER A 229 2.51 -22.68 -0.28
C SER A 229 3.90 -22.76 0.36
N ARG A 230 4.05 -22.23 1.58
CA ARG A 230 5.27 -22.31 2.39
C ARG A 230 5.58 -23.75 2.78
N GLU A 231 4.60 -24.48 3.29
CA GLU A 231 4.75 -25.90 3.65
C GLU A 231 5.18 -26.76 2.46
N LYS A 232 4.57 -26.52 1.28
CA LYS A 232 4.97 -27.21 0.04
C LYS A 232 6.41 -26.90 -0.37
N CYS A 233 6.83 -25.64 -0.22
CA CYS A 233 8.19 -25.23 -0.56
C CYS A 233 9.23 -25.87 0.38
N LEU A 234 8.93 -25.92 1.70
CA LEU A 234 9.81 -26.55 2.68
C LEU A 234 9.93 -28.07 2.46
N LYS A 235 8.81 -28.75 2.14
CA LYS A 235 8.81 -30.18 1.79
C LYS A 235 9.62 -30.54 0.54
N LEU A 236 9.95 -29.57 -0.32
CA LEU A 236 10.77 -29.79 -1.52
C LEU A 236 12.26 -29.55 -1.26
N LEU A 237 12.61 -29.03 -0.08
CA LEU A 237 13.99 -28.76 0.36
C LEU A 237 14.48 -29.76 1.42
N CYS A 238 13.59 -30.61 1.94
CA CYS A 238 13.89 -31.76 2.79
C CYS A 238 13.79 -33.05 1.96
#